data_AF-A0A6U1QCF5-F1
#
_entry.id   AF-A0A6U1QCF5-F1
#
_cell.length_a   1.000
_cell.length_b   1.000
_cell.length_c   1.000
_cell.angle_alpha   90.00
_cell.angle_beta   90.00
_cell.angle_gamma   90.00
#
_symmetry.space_group_name_H-M   'P 1'
#
loop_
_entity.id
_entity.type
_entity.pdbx_description
1 polymer ?
#
loop_
_entity_poly.entity_id
_entity_poly.type
_entity_poly.pdbx_seq_one_letter_code
_entity_poly.pdbx_strand_id
1 'polypeptide(L)'
;MEQWTWISFNILCVVFTVALAINLILTFLFKSNAGSQSVAYHYHLDTRCCTLAGILIPNCADVLSNLVFAVVGFIGLLCCCIYLPEAHSLAVIEKGAWFCFFVAFILVSIGSAAYHWSPSNWTLVWDRLPMTICFMALFYLAVKNFAPNVHASLLGNILLGISSIGVWSSSISFNVWTELKKDQIENFSNLSYSGNGVKINNMGNQDKTGLDRWQVKKLMKDHNIHLKDLILPYAAIQFYPIVALIYMLCFWPSDASLSRGYLLPTLALYLIAKIFEKADEHSEYFFDVIMRKKLSGHTLKHIAAGVAVLSLVVYITNVQ
;
A
#
# COMPACT_ATOMS: atom_id res chain seq x y z
N MET A 1 28.08 25.00 -2.40
CA MET A 1 26.73 24.44 -2.19
C MET A 1 26.71 22.92 -2.40
N GLU A 2 27.42 22.36 -3.38
CA GLU A 2 27.47 20.91 -3.66
C GLU A 2 27.92 20.00 -2.51
N GLN A 3 28.93 20.37 -1.71
CA GLN A 3 29.37 19.53 -0.59
C GLN A 3 28.35 19.47 0.55
N TRP A 4 27.64 20.58 0.80
CA TRP A 4 26.65 20.66 1.87
C TRP A 4 25.41 19.80 1.56
N THR A 5 24.92 19.85 0.33
CA THR A 5 23.79 19.00 -0.11
C THR A 5 24.16 17.51 -0.05
N TRP A 6 25.41 17.16 -0.38
CA TRP A 6 25.95 15.80 -0.30
C TRP A 6 25.97 15.23 1.12
N ILE A 7 26.49 16.02 2.07
CA ILE A 7 26.55 15.64 3.48
C ILE A 7 25.13 15.53 4.05
N SER A 8 24.23 16.46 3.72
CA SER A 8 22.83 16.42 4.16
C SER A 8 22.07 15.18 3.69
N PHE A 9 22.28 14.72 2.47
CA PHE A 9 21.59 13.53 1.94
C PHE A 9 22.11 12.22 2.53
N ASN A 10 23.43 12.07 2.68
CA ASN A 10 23.99 10.90 3.37
C ASN A 10 23.57 10.87 4.83
N ILE A 11 23.53 12.02 5.50
CA ILE A 11 22.97 12.12 6.85
C ILE A 11 21.50 11.73 6.82
N LEU A 12 20.69 12.18 5.87
CA LEU A 12 19.27 11.80 5.77
C LEU A 12 19.08 10.29 5.57
N CYS A 13 19.84 9.66 4.66
CA CYS A 13 19.78 8.22 4.42
C CYS A 13 20.28 7.40 5.61
N VAL A 14 21.37 7.82 6.26
CA VAL A 14 21.92 7.16 7.45
C VAL A 14 20.99 7.35 8.64
N VAL A 15 20.53 8.57 8.91
CA VAL A 15 19.55 8.88 9.96
C VAL A 15 18.26 8.11 9.71
N PHE A 16 17.80 7.96 8.47
CA PHE A 16 16.62 7.15 8.18
C PHE A 16 16.86 5.66 8.39
N THR A 17 17.96 5.10 7.87
CA THR A 17 18.29 3.68 8.04
C THR A 17 18.43 3.35 9.53
N VAL A 18 19.06 4.24 10.29
CA VAL A 18 19.19 4.15 11.74
C VAL A 18 17.84 4.37 12.44
N ALA A 19 17.05 5.35 12.06
CA ALA A 19 15.73 5.62 12.66
C ALA A 19 14.72 4.50 12.36
N LEU A 20 14.82 3.86 11.20
CA LEU A 20 14.02 2.71 10.83
C LEU A 20 14.48 1.46 11.58
N ALA A 21 15.79 1.22 11.68
CA ALA A 21 16.34 0.15 12.51
C ALA A 21 15.94 0.34 13.98
N ILE A 22 16.07 1.56 14.52
CA ILE A 22 15.61 1.93 15.87
C ILE A 22 14.10 1.76 15.97
N ASN A 23 13.29 2.19 15.00
CA ASN A 23 11.84 1.97 15.04
C ASN A 23 11.50 0.49 15.03
N LEU A 24 12.15 -0.33 14.21
CA LEU A 24 11.96 -1.78 14.18
C LEU A 24 12.35 -2.42 15.53
N ILE A 25 13.47 -1.99 16.12
CA ILE A 25 13.95 -2.44 17.44
C ILE A 25 13.00 -1.99 18.55
N LEU A 26 12.62 -0.71 18.61
CA LEU A 26 11.69 -0.17 19.60
C LEU A 26 10.31 -0.81 19.47
N THR A 27 9.86 -1.06 18.25
CA THR A 27 8.59 -1.73 17.97
C THR A 27 8.61 -3.19 18.43
N PHE A 28 9.73 -3.88 18.22
CA PHE A 28 9.97 -5.24 18.74
C PHE A 28 10.06 -5.29 20.26
N LEU A 29 10.76 -4.32 20.87
CA LEU A 29 11.02 -4.26 22.31
C LEU A 29 9.83 -3.76 23.13
N PHE A 30 9.08 -2.78 22.64
CA PHE A 30 8.06 -2.09 23.44
C PHE A 30 6.65 -2.57 23.19
N LYS A 31 6.35 -3.32 22.11
CA LYS A 31 5.12 -4.10 21.79
C LYS A 31 3.75 -3.51 22.20
N SER A 32 3.68 -2.25 22.59
CA SER A 32 2.55 -1.62 23.25
C SER A 32 2.50 -0.15 22.84
N ASN A 33 1.30 0.24 22.38
CA ASN A 33 0.84 1.61 22.12
C ASN A 33 1.12 2.27 20.76
N ALA A 34 1.61 1.57 19.74
CA ALA A 34 1.72 2.15 18.39
C ALA A 34 0.47 1.87 17.53
N GLY A 35 -0.19 2.95 17.08
CA GLY A 35 -1.30 3.07 16.12
C GLY A 35 -2.03 1.81 15.65
N SER A 36 -3.28 1.61 16.11
CA SER A 36 -4.14 0.48 15.75
C SER A 36 -4.73 0.56 14.34
N GLN A 37 -4.68 -0.53 13.57
CA GLN A 37 -5.56 -0.71 12.41
C GLN A 37 -6.92 -1.24 12.88
N SER A 38 -8.00 -0.49 12.64
CA SER A 38 -9.34 -0.94 13.01
C SER A 38 -9.80 -2.11 12.15
N VAL A 39 -10.47 -3.11 12.72
CA VAL A 39 -11.11 -4.21 11.96
C VAL A 39 -12.17 -3.70 10.99
N ALA A 40 -12.75 -2.51 11.23
CA ALA A 40 -13.63 -1.85 10.27
C ALA A 40 -12.93 -1.52 8.93
N TYR A 41 -11.60 -1.58 8.87
CA TYR A 41 -10.83 -1.39 7.64
C TYR A 41 -11.27 -2.36 6.52
N HIS A 42 -11.66 -3.59 6.86
CA HIS A 42 -12.09 -4.61 5.89
C HIS A 42 -13.48 -4.39 5.29
N TYR A 43 -14.28 -3.48 5.85
CA TYR A 43 -15.63 -3.22 5.38
C TYR A 43 -15.62 -2.12 4.33
N HIS A 44 -15.67 -2.48 3.05
CA HIS A 44 -15.62 -1.51 1.94
C HIS A 44 -16.98 -0.88 1.65
N LEU A 45 -16.99 0.31 1.05
CA LEU A 45 -18.21 0.97 0.57
C LEU A 45 -18.79 0.28 -0.66
N ASP A 46 -17.95 -0.31 -1.53
CA ASP A 46 -18.45 -1.11 -2.64
C ASP A 46 -18.87 -2.50 -2.15
N THR A 47 -20.18 -2.75 -2.13
CA THR A 47 -20.78 -4.03 -1.72
C THR A 47 -21.48 -4.75 -2.88
N ARG A 48 -21.43 -4.17 -4.08
CA ARG A 48 -22.15 -4.70 -5.24
C ARG A 48 -21.38 -5.85 -5.87
N CYS A 49 -22.11 -6.83 -6.36
CA CYS A 49 -21.56 -7.91 -7.15
C CYS A 49 -21.85 -7.72 -8.65
N CYS A 50 -21.06 -8.37 -9.48
CA CYS A 50 -21.32 -8.49 -10.92
C CYS A 50 -20.97 -9.91 -11.39
N THR A 51 -21.56 -10.35 -12.49
CA THR A 51 -21.24 -11.65 -13.08
C THR A 51 -20.46 -11.44 -14.36
N LEU A 52 -19.25 -12.00 -14.44
CA LEU A 52 -18.39 -11.96 -15.62
C LEU A 52 -17.98 -13.39 -16.00
N ALA A 53 -18.21 -13.79 -17.25
CA ALA A 53 -17.93 -15.13 -17.75
C ALA A 53 -18.49 -16.27 -16.85
N GLY A 54 -19.66 -16.06 -16.25
CA GLY A 54 -20.30 -17.02 -15.34
C GLY A 54 -19.78 -17.02 -13.90
N ILE A 55 -18.79 -16.18 -13.58
CA ILE A 55 -18.23 -16.04 -12.23
C ILE A 55 -18.87 -14.84 -11.53
N LEU A 56 -19.41 -15.05 -10.33
CA LEU A 56 -19.92 -13.99 -9.46
C LEU A 56 -18.76 -13.30 -8.73
N ILE A 57 -18.52 -12.04 -9.04
CA ILE A 57 -17.47 -11.19 -8.47
C ILE A 57 -18.08 -10.31 -7.37
N PRO A 58 -17.69 -10.45 -6.09
CA PRO A 58 -18.08 -9.53 -5.02
C PRO A 58 -17.29 -8.22 -5.11
N ASN A 59 -17.80 -7.13 -4.51
CA ASN A 59 -17.15 -5.80 -4.48
C ASN A 59 -16.59 -5.42 -5.87
N CYS A 60 -17.44 -5.58 -6.88
CA CYS A 60 -17.03 -5.71 -8.27
C CYS A 60 -16.25 -4.50 -8.80
N ALA A 61 -16.62 -3.28 -8.39
CA ALA A 61 -15.89 -2.09 -8.84
C ALA A 61 -14.48 -2.05 -8.25
N ASP A 62 -14.33 -2.44 -6.97
CA ASP A 62 -13.02 -2.49 -6.32
C ASP A 62 -12.16 -3.63 -6.88
N VAL A 63 -12.72 -4.81 -7.13
CA VAL A 63 -12.00 -5.94 -7.74
C VAL A 63 -11.56 -5.61 -9.16
N LEU A 64 -12.47 -5.14 -10.02
CA LEU A 64 -12.16 -4.92 -11.44
C LEU A 64 -11.29 -3.70 -11.69
N SER A 65 -11.37 -2.67 -10.85
CA SER A 65 -10.52 -1.48 -11.00
C SER A 65 -9.03 -1.77 -10.82
N ASN A 66 -8.66 -2.87 -10.17
CA ASN A 66 -7.28 -3.32 -10.06
C ASN A 66 -6.65 -3.71 -11.40
N LEU A 67 -7.44 -4.02 -12.44
CA LEU A 67 -6.93 -4.35 -13.77
C LEU A 67 -6.05 -3.23 -14.36
N VAL A 68 -6.24 -1.98 -13.94
CA VAL A 68 -5.39 -0.85 -14.35
C VAL A 68 -3.91 -1.11 -14.01
N PHE A 69 -3.63 -1.72 -12.84
CA PHE A 69 -2.27 -2.04 -12.40
C PHE A 69 -1.65 -3.12 -13.29
N ALA A 70 -2.41 -4.17 -13.63
CA ALA A 70 -1.95 -5.21 -14.53
C ALA A 70 -1.66 -4.65 -15.93
N VAL A 71 -2.60 -3.91 -16.52
CA VAL A 71 -2.45 -3.33 -17.87
C VAL A 71 -1.22 -2.43 -17.96
N VAL A 72 -1.11 -1.46 -17.05
CA VAL A 72 0.03 -0.52 -17.03
C VAL A 72 1.32 -1.25 -16.70
N GLY A 73 1.27 -2.24 -15.80
CA GLY A 73 2.40 -3.09 -15.44
C GLY A 73 2.95 -3.88 -16.62
N PHE A 74 2.09 -4.51 -17.41
CA PHE A 74 2.50 -5.25 -18.62
C PHE A 74 3.08 -4.32 -19.68
N ILE A 75 2.45 -3.18 -19.94
CA ILE A 75 2.99 -2.18 -20.88
C ILE A 75 4.38 -1.74 -20.44
N GLY A 76 4.55 -1.39 -19.16
CA GLY A 76 5.84 -0.98 -18.61
C GLY A 76 6.91 -2.07 -18.72
N LEU A 77 6.56 -3.32 -18.42
CA LEU A 77 7.48 -4.47 -18.56
C LEU A 77 7.94 -4.66 -20.02
N LEU A 78 7.01 -4.55 -20.98
CA LEU A 78 7.34 -4.59 -22.41
C LEU A 78 8.25 -3.42 -22.80
N CYS A 79 7.96 -2.21 -22.33
CA CYS A 79 8.82 -1.05 -22.57
C CYS A 79 10.22 -1.24 -21.99
N CYS A 80 10.37 -1.87 -20.82
CA CYS A 80 11.68 -2.22 -20.27
C CYS A 80 12.48 -3.18 -21.17
N CYS A 81 11.80 -4.14 -21.82
CA CYS A 81 12.45 -5.03 -22.78
C CYS A 81 12.90 -4.30 -24.05
N ILE A 82 12.08 -3.36 -24.54
CA ILE A 82 12.26 -2.72 -25.84
C ILE A 82 13.22 -1.53 -25.78
N TYR A 83 13.10 -0.66 -24.77
CA TYR A 83 13.74 0.65 -24.76
C TYR A 83 14.92 0.77 -23.79
N LEU A 84 15.01 -0.08 -22.75
CA LEU A 84 16.15 0.00 -21.84
C LEU A 84 17.38 -0.71 -22.44
N PRO A 85 18.53 -0.02 -22.58
CA PRO A 85 19.69 -0.54 -23.26
C PRO A 85 20.26 -1.80 -22.60
N GLU A 86 20.85 -2.67 -23.43
CA GLU A 86 21.66 -3.81 -22.97
C GLU A 86 23.11 -3.35 -22.83
N ALA A 87 23.52 -2.84 -21.66
CA ALA A 87 24.92 -2.45 -21.44
C ALA A 87 25.29 -2.42 -19.95
N HIS A 88 26.59 -2.65 -19.66
CA HIS A 88 27.37 -2.57 -18.40
C HIS A 88 26.69 -2.84 -17.04
N SER A 89 27.44 -3.35 -16.06
CA SER A 89 26.91 -3.85 -14.78
C SER A 89 25.96 -2.92 -14.02
N LEU A 90 26.18 -1.60 -14.05
CA LEU A 90 25.31 -0.64 -13.37
C LEU A 90 23.94 -0.48 -14.06
N ALA A 91 23.92 -0.41 -15.40
CA ALA A 91 22.68 -0.33 -16.17
C ALA A 91 21.88 -1.66 -16.12
N VAL A 92 22.55 -2.79 -15.91
CA VAL A 92 21.87 -4.08 -15.63
C VAL A 92 21.06 -4.03 -14.34
N ILE A 93 21.60 -3.42 -13.26
CA ILE A 93 20.89 -3.33 -11.98
C ILE A 93 19.71 -2.35 -12.09
N GLU A 94 19.89 -1.22 -12.76
CA GLU A 94 18.79 -0.26 -12.99
C GLU A 94 17.67 -0.85 -13.85
N LYS A 95 18.02 -1.57 -14.93
CA LYS A 95 17.05 -2.37 -15.70
C LYS A 95 16.36 -3.39 -14.81
N GLY A 96 17.11 -4.13 -13.98
CA GLY A 96 16.56 -5.06 -13.00
C GLY A 96 15.59 -4.40 -12.01
N ALA A 97 15.85 -3.18 -11.55
CA ALA A 97 14.97 -2.43 -10.67
C ALA A 97 13.66 -2.03 -11.37
N TRP A 98 13.71 -1.59 -12.63
CA TRP A 98 12.51 -1.32 -13.44
C TRP A 98 11.67 -2.59 -13.65
N PHE A 99 12.30 -3.71 -14.01
CA PHE A 99 11.61 -5.00 -14.11
C PHE A 99 10.95 -5.40 -12.78
N CYS A 100 11.69 -5.29 -11.68
CA CYS A 100 11.18 -5.58 -10.35
C CYS A 100 9.96 -4.71 -10.01
N PHE A 101 10.03 -3.40 -10.31
CA PHE A 101 8.93 -2.47 -10.11
C PHE A 101 7.66 -2.89 -10.87
N PHE A 102 7.75 -3.16 -12.19
CA PHE A 102 6.57 -3.49 -12.99
C PHE A 102 6.02 -4.90 -12.71
N VAL A 103 6.89 -5.88 -12.42
CA VAL A 103 6.44 -7.20 -11.94
C VAL A 103 5.68 -7.05 -10.62
N ALA A 104 6.23 -6.30 -9.67
CA ALA A 104 5.53 -6.01 -8.43
C ALA A 104 4.21 -5.26 -8.66
N PHE A 105 4.15 -4.34 -9.64
CA PHE A 105 2.94 -3.60 -9.98
C PHE A 105 1.83 -4.50 -10.56
N ILE A 106 2.19 -5.49 -11.38
CA ILE A 106 1.26 -6.54 -11.82
C ILE A 106 0.80 -7.38 -10.61
N LEU A 107 1.71 -7.72 -9.71
CA LEU A 107 1.36 -8.45 -8.48
C LEU A 107 0.45 -7.62 -7.55
N VAL A 108 0.55 -6.28 -7.53
CA VAL A 108 -0.42 -5.40 -6.83
C VAL A 108 -1.82 -5.65 -7.37
N SER A 109 -1.99 -5.75 -8.69
CA SER A 109 -3.30 -6.07 -9.29
C SER A 109 -3.89 -7.36 -8.71
N ILE A 110 -3.07 -8.40 -8.55
CA ILE A 110 -3.52 -9.71 -8.09
C ILE A 110 -3.79 -9.69 -6.58
N GLY A 111 -2.85 -9.18 -5.79
CA GLY A 111 -2.97 -9.11 -4.33
C GLY A 111 -4.13 -8.24 -3.88
N SER A 112 -4.30 -7.08 -4.52
CA SER A 112 -5.37 -6.15 -4.20
C SER A 112 -6.74 -6.65 -4.67
N ALA A 113 -6.83 -7.26 -5.85
CA ALA A 113 -8.07 -7.92 -6.28
C ALA A 113 -8.45 -9.06 -5.33
N ALA A 114 -7.50 -9.89 -4.89
CA ALA A 114 -7.75 -10.96 -3.92
C ALA A 114 -8.21 -10.42 -2.56
N TYR A 115 -7.66 -9.30 -2.10
CA TYR A 115 -8.11 -8.59 -0.91
C TYR A 115 -9.54 -8.09 -1.05
N HIS A 116 -9.86 -7.39 -2.13
CA HIS A 116 -11.22 -6.89 -2.35
C HIS A 116 -12.24 -8.00 -2.61
N TRP A 117 -11.80 -9.14 -3.16
CA TRP A 117 -12.65 -10.31 -3.35
C TRP A 117 -13.04 -10.96 -2.02
N SER A 118 -12.08 -11.08 -1.09
CA SER A 118 -12.30 -11.68 0.22
C SER A 118 -11.51 -10.91 1.29
N PRO A 119 -12.04 -9.78 1.80
CA PRO A 119 -11.31 -8.92 2.72
C PRO A 119 -10.97 -9.64 4.03
N SER A 120 -9.68 -9.78 4.33
CA SER A 120 -9.18 -10.32 5.59
C SER A 120 -7.78 -9.78 5.87
N ASN A 121 -7.27 -10.00 7.09
CA ASN A 121 -5.88 -9.65 7.41
C ASN A 121 -4.88 -10.43 6.55
N TRP A 122 -5.20 -11.68 6.22
CA TRP A 122 -4.34 -12.51 5.38
C TRP A 122 -4.30 -11.99 3.94
N THR A 123 -5.44 -11.71 3.32
CA THR A 123 -5.46 -11.17 1.95
C THR A 123 -4.88 -9.75 1.90
N LEU A 124 -4.97 -8.98 3.00
CA LEU A 124 -4.33 -7.67 3.13
C LEU A 124 -2.80 -7.73 3.15
N VAL A 125 -2.19 -8.80 3.69
CA VAL A 125 -0.74 -9.03 3.56
C VAL A 125 -0.35 -9.09 2.08
N TRP A 126 -1.13 -9.81 1.28
CA TRP A 126 -0.89 -9.97 -0.16
C TRP A 126 -1.19 -8.72 -0.98
N ASP A 127 -2.07 -7.83 -0.51
CA ASP A 127 -2.26 -6.49 -1.08
C ASP A 127 -1.05 -5.56 -0.79
N ARG A 128 -0.54 -5.59 0.43
CA ARG A 128 0.56 -4.72 0.88
C ARG A 128 1.94 -5.14 0.38
N LEU A 129 2.18 -6.45 0.25
CA LEU A 129 3.49 -6.99 -0.09
C LEU A 129 4.01 -6.51 -1.46
N PRO A 130 3.27 -6.67 -2.57
CA PRO A 130 3.72 -6.17 -3.86
C PRO A 130 3.87 -4.66 -3.89
N MET A 131 2.96 -3.93 -3.22
CA MET A 131 2.99 -2.47 -3.15
C MET A 131 4.27 -1.95 -2.49
N THR A 132 4.71 -2.60 -1.39
CA THR A 132 5.98 -2.28 -0.73
C THR A 132 7.18 -2.54 -1.64
N ILE A 133 7.17 -3.61 -2.44
CA ILE A 133 8.23 -3.88 -3.40
C ILE A 133 8.27 -2.77 -4.48
N CYS A 134 7.12 -2.30 -4.98
CA CYS A 134 7.07 -1.15 -5.89
C CYS A 134 7.72 0.10 -5.27
N PHE A 135 7.37 0.46 -4.03
CA PHE A 135 7.96 1.63 -3.38
C PHE A 135 9.47 1.49 -3.21
N MET A 136 9.96 0.31 -2.83
CA MET A 136 11.39 0.07 -2.61
C MET A 136 12.19 0.09 -3.90
N ALA A 137 11.63 -0.45 -4.99
CA ALA A 137 12.24 -0.39 -6.31
C ALA A 137 12.27 1.05 -6.87
N LEU A 138 11.16 1.78 -6.77
CA LEU A 138 11.10 3.18 -7.22
C LEU A 138 11.99 4.09 -6.37
N PHE A 139 12.06 3.86 -5.06
CA PHE A 139 12.97 4.57 -4.18
C PHE A 139 14.43 4.34 -4.57
N TYR A 140 14.83 3.09 -4.84
CA TYR A 140 16.16 2.77 -5.34
C TYR A 140 16.48 3.53 -6.63
N LEU A 141 15.57 3.52 -7.61
CA LEU A 141 15.72 4.24 -8.88
C LEU A 141 15.86 5.77 -8.66
N ALA A 142 15.05 6.35 -7.78
CA ALA A 142 15.13 7.76 -7.44
C ALA A 142 16.48 8.10 -6.79
N VAL A 143 16.94 7.31 -5.82
CA VAL A 143 18.26 7.52 -5.18
C VAL A 143 19.38 7.43 -6.21
N LYS A 144 19.35 6.45 -7.11
CA LYS A 144 20.35 6.33 -8.18
C LYS A 144 20.35 7.51 -9.14
N ASN A 145 19.19 8.07 -9.42
CA ASN A 145 19.03 9.22 -10.31
C ASN A 145 19.49 10.54 -9.67
N PHE A 146 19.08 10.84 -8.43
CA PHE A 146 19.40 12.11 -7.78
C PHE A 146 20.74 12.09 -7.04
N ALA A 147 21.21 10.92 -6.59
CA ALA A 147 22.43 10.77 -5.82
C ALA A 147 23.27 9.59 -6.34
N PRO A 148 23.81 9.67 -7.58
CA PRO A 148 24.46 8.54 -8.25
C PRO A 148 25.65 7.94 -7.48
N ASN A 149 26.39 8.73 -6.70
CA ASN A 149 27.53 8.23 -5.91
C ASN A 149 27.13 7.67 -4.53
N VAL A 150 25.84 7.67 -4.17
CA VAL A 150 25.37 7.00 -2.95
C VAL A 150 25.20 5.51 -3.21
N HIS A 151 25.77 4.71 -2.32
CA HIS A 151 25.62 3.26 -2.36
C HIS A 151 24.22 2.89 -1.87
N ALA A 152 23.35 2.49 -2.80
CA ALA A 152 22.02 1.96 -2.52
C ALA A 152 21.96 0.48 -2.92
N SER A 153 21.32 -0.34 -2.10
CA SER A 153 21.09 -1.76 -2.39
C SER A 153 19.61 -2.01 -2.68
N LEU A 154 19.29 -2.39 -3.92
CA LEU A 154 17.93 -2.77 -4.32
C LEU A 154 17.42 -3.93 -3.45
N LEU A 155 18.23 -4.99 -3.32
CA LEU A 155 17.89 -6.15 -2.50
C LEU A 155 17.70 -5.77 -1.03
N GLY A 156 18.58 -4.92 -0.48
CA GLY A 156 18.47 -4.45 0.90
C GLY A 156 17.15 -3.70 1.15
N ASN A 157 16.78 -2.79 0.24
CA ASN A 157 15.51 -2.04 0.32
C ASN A 157 14.30 -2.98 0.26
N ILE A 158 14.31 -3.95 -0.66
CA ILE A 158 13.21 -4.92 -0.80
C ILE A 158 13.08 -5.78 0.46
N LEU A 159 14.17 -6.35 0.96
CA LEU A 159 14.16 -7.17 2.18
C LEU A 159 13.64 -6.38 3.38
N LEU A 160 14.10 -5.14 3.53
CA LEU A 160 13.64 -4.22 4.57
C LEU A 160 12.13 -3.98 4.49
N GLY A 161 11.61 -3.76 3.28
CA GLY A 161 10.18 -3.64 3.03
C GLY A 161 9.40 -4.91 3.42
N ILE A 162 9.86 -6.08 2.97
CA ILE A 162 9.24 -7.38 3.30
C ILE A 162 9.26 -7.63 4.82
N SER A 163 10.39 -7.35 5.48
CA SER A 163 10.51 -7.49 6.94
C SER A 163 9.51 -6.61 7.68
N SER A 164 9.24 -5.39 7.22
CA SER A 164 8.24 -4.51 7.84
C SER A 164 6.82 -5.11 7.82
N ILE A 165 6.47 -5.82 6.74
CA ILE A 165 5.20 -6.52 6.60
C ILE A 165 5.16 -7.76 7.49
N GLY A 166 6.27 -8.50 7.61
CA GLY A 166 6.38 -9.61 8.55
C GLY A 166 6.17 -9.18 10.01
N VAL A 167 6.77 -8.05 10.40
CA VAL A 167 6.57 -7.45 11.73
C VAL A 167 5.11 -7.05 11.93
N TRP A 168 4.50 -6.35 10.97
CA TRP A 168 3.09 -5.98 11.05
C TRP A 168 2.18 -7.22 11.13
N SER A 169 2.34 -8.18 10.22
CA SER A 169 1.51 -9.39 10.15
C SER A 169 1.61 -10.25 11.40
N SER A 170 2.80 -10.35 12.01
CA SER A 170 2.98 -11.11 13.26
C SER A 170 2.31 -10.42 14.47
N SER A 171 2.16 -9.09 14.43
CA SER A 171 1.46 -8.35 15.48
C SER A 171 -0.05 -8.60 15.49
N ILE A 172 -0.66 -8.77 14.32
CA ILE A 172 -2.09 -9.05 14.16
C ILE A 172 -2.48 -10.33 14.89
N SER A 173 -1.70 -11.40 14.70
CA SER A 173 -1.97 -12.72 15.30
C SER A 173 -1.85 -12.71 16.83
N PHE A 174 -1.04 -11.80 17.38
CA PHE A 174 -0.78 -11.74 18.82
C PHE A 174 -1.91 -11.03 19.59
N ASN A 175 -2.41 -9.90 19.09
CA ASN A 175 -3.36 -9.07 19.85
C ASN A 175 -4.81 -9.59 19.79
N VAL A 176 -5.21 -10.25 18.70
CA VAL A 176 -6.48 -10.99 18.63
C VAL A 176 -6.56 -12.06 19.73
N TRP A 177 -5.45 -12.73 20.05
CA TRP A 177 -5.43 -13.85 20.99
C TRP A 177 -5.38 -13.41 22.47
N THR A 178 -4.87 -12.22 22.76
CA THR A 178 -4.70 -11.70 24.13
C THR A 178 -5.87 -10.84 24.61
N GLU A 179 -6.50 -10.04 23.74
CA GLU A 179 -7.61 -9.15 24.12
C GLU A 179 -8.97 -9.86 24.14
N LEU A 180 -9.22 -10.81 23.23
CA LEU A 180 -10.49 -11.56 23.23
C LEU A 180 -10.59 -12.55 24.40
N LYS A 181 -9.46 -12.97 24.99
CA LYS A 181 -9.45 -14.01 26.02
C LYS A 181 -9.79 -13.56 27.44
N LYS A 182 -9.82 -12.25 27.75
CA LYS A 182 -9.92 -11.84 29.15
C LYS A 182 -11.34 -11.60 29.68
N ASP A 183 -12.27 -10.99 28.92
CA ASP A 183 -13.59 -10.63 29.49
C ASP A 183 -14.81 -10.71 28.54
N GLN A 184 -14.65 -11.05 27.24
CA GLN A 184 -15.71 -10.83 26.23
C GLN A 184 -16.25 -12.10 25.54
N ILE A 185 -15.57 -13.25 25.65
CA ILE A 185 -16.04 -14.52 25.04
C ILE A 185 -17.24 -15.11 25.80
N GLU A 186 -17.43 -14.80 27.09
CA GLU A 186 -18.57 -15.31 27.87
C GLU A 186 -19.87 -14.50 27.68
N ASN A 187 -19.78 -13.20 27.39
CA ASN A 187 -20.97 -12.33 27.23
C ASN A 187 -21.47 -12.22 25.78
N PHE A 188 -20.70 -12.67 24.80
CA PHE A 188 -21.08 -12.67 23.39
C PHE A 188 -21.10 -14.10 22.82
N SER A 189 -22.05 -14.92 23.28
CA SER A 189 -22.35 -16.24 22.68
C SER A 189 -22.69 -16.18 21.18
N ASN A 190 -22.92 -14.96 20.67
CA ASN A 190 -23.27 -14.64 19.31
C ASN A 190 -22.12 -14.03 18.49
N LEU A 191 -20.91 -13.85 19.00
CA LEU A 191 -19.78 -13.35 18.20
C LEU A 191 -18.76 -14.47 17.99
N SER A 192 -18.55 -14.85 16.72
CA SER A 192 -17.46 -15.76 16.34
C SER A 192 -16.37 -14.96 15.61
N TYR A 193 -15.16 -14.99 16.17
CA TYR A 193 -13.98 -14.47 15.47
C TYR A 193 -13.43 -15.58 14.58
N SER A 194 -13.54 -15.40 13.26
CA SER A 194 -12.88 -16.24 12.27
C SER A 194 -11.64 -15.49 11.77
N GLY A 195 -10.62 -16.17 11.25
CA GLY A 195 -9.46 -15.50 10.60
C GLY A 195 -9.82 -14.52 9.47
N ASN A 196 -11.11 -14.48 9.08
CA ASN A 196 -11.71 -13.57 8.10
C ASN A 196 -12.49 -12.39 8.72
N GLY A 197 -12.48 -12.18 10.05
CA GLY A 197 -13.18 -11.08 10.74
C GLY A 197 -14.21 -11.52 11.79
N VAL A 198 -14.94 -10.55 12.34
CA VAL A 198 -15.99 -10.75 13.36
C VAL A 198 -17.31 -11.14 12.67
N LYS A 199 -17.86 -12.31 13.00
CA LYS A 199 -19.20 -12.76 12.56
C LYS A 199 -20.19 -12.73 13.73
N ILE A 200 -21.34 -12.10 13.55
CA ILE A 200 -22.45 -12.13 14.52
C ILE A 200 -23.41 -13.27 14.17
N ASN A 201 -23.40 -14.33 14.97
CA ASN A 201 -24.32 -15.45 14.91
C ASN A 201 -25.53 -15.13 15.81
N ASN A 202 -26.64 -14.67 15.21
CA ASN A 202 -27.98 -14.44 15.80
C ASN A 202 -28.48 -12.97 15.74
N MET A 203 -28.59 -12.41 14.53
CA MET A 203 -29.69 -11.48 14.24
C MET A 203 -30.81 -12.29 13.61
N GLY A 204 -31.93 -12.45 14.33
CA GLY A 204 -33.06 -13.25 13.87
C GLY A 204 -33.65 -12.66 12.61
N ASN A 205 -33.63 -13.41 11.50
CA ASN A 205 -34.36 -13.28 10.21
C ASN A 205 -34.67 -11.90 9.59
N GLN A 206 -34.20 -10.79 10.15
CA GLN A 206 -34.16 -9.49 9.52
C GLN A 206 -32.71 -9.24 9.11
N ASP A 207 -32.53 -9.16 7.80
CA ASP A 207 -31.33 -8.72 7.11
C ASP A 207 -30.05 -9.54 7.37
N LYS A 208 -29.93 -10.61 6.58
CA LYS A 208 -28.64 -11.27 6.25
C LYS A 208 -27.68 -10.37 5.45
N THR A 209 -27.91 -9.06 5.37
CA THR A 209 -26.97 -8.09 4.82
C THR A 209 -26.04 -7.65 5.95
N GLY A 210 -24.78 -8.05 5.85
CA GLY A 210 -23.76 -7.81 6.87
C GLY A 210 -23.68 -6.34 7.30
N LEU A 211 -23.31 -6.14 8.57
CA LEU A 211 -23.07 -4.82 9.15
C LEU A 211 -22.18 -3.97 8.25
N ASP A 212 -22.56 -2.70 8.07
CA ASP A 212 -21.73 -1.74 7.35
C ASP A 212 -20.51 -1.31 8.19
N ARG A 213 -19.52 -0.68 7.53
CA ARG A 213 -18.27 -0.23 8.16
C ARG A 213 -18.51 0.64 9.40
N TRP A 214 -19.52 1.50 9.38
CA TRP A 214 -19.80 2.46 10.45
C TRP A 214 -20.51 1.83 11.62
N GLN A 215 -21.42 0.90 11.38
CA GLN A 215 -22.03 0.06 12.41
C GLN A 215 -20.96 -0.73 13.15
N VAL A 216 -19.99 -1.31 12.43
CA VAL A 216 -18.84 -2.00 13.04
C VAL A 216 -17.96 -1.04 13.84
N LYS A 217 -17.60 0.14 13.29
CA LYS A 217 -16.83 1.17 14.03
C LYS A 217 -17.56 1.63 15.28
N LYS A 218 -18.87 1.86 15.19
CA LYS A 218 -19.73 2.28 16.30
C LYS A 218 -19.79 1.21 17.37
N LEU A 219 -20.04 -0.05 17.01
CA LEU A 219 -20.01 -1.18 17.93
C LEU A 219 -18.65 -1.30 18.65
N MET A 220 -17.54 -1.20 17.91
CA MET A 220 -16.20 -1.24 18.53
C MET A 220 -15.97 -0.10 19.51
N LYS A 221 -16.41 1.12 19.14
CA LYS A 221 -16.32 2.31 19.99
C LYS A 221 -17.20 2.17 21.24
N ASP A 222 -18.44 1.77 21.07
CA ASP A 222 -19.44 1.63 22.14
C ASP A 222 -19.04 0.53 23.15
N HIS A 223 -18.30 -0.48 22.69
CA HIS A 223 -17.81 -1.59 23.52
C HIS A 223 -16.32 -1.49 23.92
N ASN A 224 -15.64 -0.35 23.70
CA ASN A 224 -14.21 -0.14 24.00
C ASN A 224 -13.29 -1.26 23.44
N ILE A 225 -13.63 -1.84 22.29
CA ILE A 225 -12.81 -2.88 21.65
C ILE A 225 -11.67 -2.19 20.90
N HIS A 226 -10.45 -2.29 21.44
CA HIS A 226 -9.25 -1.69 20.88
C HIS A 226 -8.31 -2.75 20.31
N LEU A 227 -8.65 -3.36 19.16
CA LEU A 227 -7.71 -4.26 18.48
C LEU A 227 -6.48 -3.47 18.02
N LYS A 228 -5.37 -3.60 18.75
CA LYS A 228 -4.12 -2.89 18.48
C LYS A 228 -3.27 -3.70 17.50
N ASP A 229 -3.08 -3.24 16.27
CA ASP A 229 -2.06 -3.80 15.35
C ASP A 229 -0.85 -2.88 15.26
N LEU A 230 0.32 -3.43 14.97
CA LEU A 230 1.59 -2.70 14.94
C LEU A 230 1.86 -2.18 13.52
N ILE A 231 1.10 -1.18 13.08
CA ILE A 231 1.14 -0.69 11.69
C ILE A 231 2.34 0.22 11.39
N LEU A 232 2.98 0.78 12.42
CA LEU A 232 3.99 1.82 12.28
C LEU A 232 5.20 1.42 11.41
N PRO A 233 5.78 0.21 11.51
CA PRO A 233 6.87 -0.21 10.63
C PRO A 233 6.47 -0.23 9.15
N TYR A 234 5.29 -0.76 8.85
CA TYR A 234 4.74 -0.76 7.48
C TYR A 234 4.47 0.68 7.00
N ALA A 235 3.85 1.51 7.85
CA ALA A 235 3.58 2.91 7.52
C ALA A 235 4.87 3.69 7.23
N ALA A 236 5.93 3.46 8.00
CA ALA A 236 7.23 4.08 7.75
C ALA A 236 7.78 3.71 6.36
N ILE A 237 7.72 2.44 6.00
CA ILE A 237 8.09 1.94 4.67
C ILE A 237 7.24 2.53 3.54
N GLN A 238 5.94 2.75 3.79
CA GLN A 238 5.03 3.31 2.79
C GLN A 238 5.23 4.82 2.58
N PHE A 239 5.40 5.59 3.66
CA PHE A 239 5.44 7.05 3.59
C PHE A 239 6.85 7.63 3.41
N TYR A 240 7.89 6.95 3.87
CA TYR A 240 9.25 7.46 3.74
C TYR A 240 9.69 7.67 2.29
N PRO A 241 9.53 6.71 1.36
CA PRO A 241 9.91 6.90 -0.04
C PRO A 241 9.28 8.15 -0.66
N ILE A 242 8.04 8.46 -0.26
CA ILE A 242 7.29 9.64 -0.71
C ILE A 242 7.94 10.92 -0.18
N VAL A 243 8.19 10.98 1.13
CA VAL A 243 8.82 12.16 1.78
C VAL A 243 10.23 12.37 1.24
N ALA A 244 11.01 11.30 1.10
CA ALA A 244 12.34 11.35 0.54
C ALA A 244 12.32 11.81 -0.93
N LEU A 245 11.37 11.32 -1.73
CA LEU A 245 11.20 11.76 -3.11
C LEU A 245 10.83 13.23 -3.22
N ILE A 246 9.89 13.72 -2.39
CA ILE A 246 9.57 15.16 -2.29
C ILE A 246 10.81 15.97 -1.96
N TYR A 247 11.58 15.54 -0.95
CA TYR A 247 12.82 16.21 -0.56
C TYR A 247 13.83 16.25 -1.71
N MET A 248 14.08 15.12 -2.38
CA MET A 248 14.99 15.06 -3.54
C MET A 248 14.52 15.98 -4.67
N LEU A 249 13.22 16.01 -4.97
CA LEU A 249 12.66 16.85 -6.03
C LEU A 249 12.78 18.35 -5.72
N CYS A 250 12.59 18.75 -4.46
CA CYS A 250 12.66 20.16 -4.04
C CYS A 250 14.10 20.68 -3.99
N PHE A 251 15.03 19.87 -3.49
CA PHE A 251 16.38 20.35 -3.11
C PHE A 251 17.49 19.90 -4.06
N TRP A 252 17.23 18.94 -4.94
CA TRP A 252 18.23 18.47 -5.90
C TRP A 252 17.88 18.92 -7.33
N PRO A 253 18.66 19.83 -7.94
CA PRO A 253 18.55 20.08 -9.37
C PRO A 253 18.90 18.78 -10.09
N SER A 254 17.98 18.28 -10.90
CA SER A 254 18.15 17.04 -11.65
C SER A 254 18.37 17.42 -13.11
N ASP A 255 19.62 17.32 -13.55
CA ASP A 255 20.00 17.22 -14.96
C ASP A 255 19.91 15.76 -15.45
N ALA A 256 19.14 14.93 -14.72
CA ALA A 256 19.17 13.47 -14.84
C ALA A 256 18.04 12.96 -15.74
N SER A 257 18.24 11.76 -16.29
CA SER A 257 17.31 11.09 -17.22
C SER A 257 15.91 10.96 -16.64
N LEU A 258 15.76 10.44 -15.41
CA LEU A 258 14.48 10.41 -14.70
C LEU A 258 14.19 11.79 -14.11
N SER A 259 13.75 12.69 -14.98
CA SER A 259 13.55 14.10 -14.64
C SER A 259 12.31 14.33 -13.74
N ARG A 260 12.24 15.54 -13.18
CA ARG A 260 11.07 16.04 -12.43
C ARG A 260 9.77 15.93 -13.23
N GLY A 261 9.85 16.02 -14.57
CA GLY A 261 8.70 15.94 -15.47
C GLY A 261 7.95 14.61 -15.43
N TYR A 262 8.62 13.52 -15.03
CA TYR A 262 8.00 12.19 -14.91
C TYR A 262 7.64 11.84 -13.45
N LEU A 263 8.49 12.24 -12.51
CA LEU A 263 8.28 11.95 -11.08
C LEU A 263 7.19 12.81 -10.43
N LEU A 264 7.05 14.09 -10.82
CA LEU A 264 6.01 14.97 -10.25
C LEU A 264 4.60 14.49 -10.59
N PRO A 265 4.26 14.14 -11.86
CA PRO A 265 2.95 13.57 -12.16
C PRO A 265 2.69 12.25 -11.44
N THR A 266 3.69 11.36 -11.36
CA THR A 266 3.58 10.10 -10.60
C THR A 266 3.21 10.39 -9.14
N LEU A 267 3.96 11.27 -8.48
CA LEU A 267 3.76 11.63 -7.09
C LEU A 267 2.41 12.31 -6.86
N ALA A 268 2.05 13.29 -7.70
CA ALA A 268 0.81 14.03 -7.58
C ALA A 268 -0.42 13.11 -7.69
N LEU A 269 -0.46 12.24 -8.70
CA LEU A 269 -1.55 11.28 -8.89
C LEU A 269 -1.60 10.23 -7.77
N TYR A 270 -0.46 9.80 -7.26
CA TYR A 270 -0.42 8.92 -6.09
C TYR A 270 -0.95 9.60 -4.81
N LEU A 271 -0.60 10.87 -4.58
CA LEU A 271 -1.16 11.64 -3.45
C LEU A 271 -2.67 11.82 -3.59
N ILE A 272 -3.17 12.04 -4.80
CA ILE A 272 -4.61 12.04 -5.11
C ILE A 272 -5.24 10.69 -4.78
N ALA A 273 -4.58 9.57 -5.10
CA ALA A 273 -5.06 8.24 -4.72
C ALA A 273 -5.19 8.09 -3.19
N LYS A 274 -4.24 8.59 -2.40
CA LYS A 274 -4.33 8.60 -0.93
C LYS A 274 -5.46 9.50 -0.41
N ILE A 275 -5.76 10.61 -1.09
CA ILE A 275 -6.92 11.45 -0.77
C ILE A 275 -8.22 10.67 -1.00
N PHE A 276 -8.35 9.95 -2.12
CA PHE A 276 -9.53 9.11 -2.37
C PHE A 276 -9.70 8.00 -1.33
N GLU A 277 -8.61 7.35 -0.91
CA GLU A 277 -8.62 6.37 0.16
C GLU A 277 -9.09 6.99 1.49
N LYS A 278 -8.63 8.20 1.82
CA LYS A 278 -9.05 8.90 3.05
C LYS A 278 -10.51 9.35 2.98
N ALA A 279 -10.96 9.79 1.81
CA ALA A 279 -12.34 10.18 1.56
C ALA A 279 -13.29 8.98 1.74
N ASP A 280 -12.89 7.77 1.30
CA ASP A 280 -13.62 6.52 1.51
C ASP A 280 -13.78 6.18 3.00
N GLU A 281 -12.79 6.56 3.82
CA GLU A 281 -12.84 6.35 5.27
C GLU A 281 -13.79 7.33 5.99
N HIS A 282 -13.93 8.56 5.48
CA HIS A 282 -14.60 9.67 6.20
C HIS A 282 -15.98 10.04 5.64
N SER A 283 -16.25 9.78 4.36
CA SER A 283 -17.33 10.45 3.64
C SER A 283 -18.16 9.48 2.78
N GLU A 284 -18.92 8.61 3.45
CA GLU A 284 -19.96 7.78 2.82
C GLU A 284 -20.96 8.66 2.04
N TYR A 285 -21.37 9.81 2.61
CA TYR A 285 -22.31 10.73 1.97
C TYR A 285 -21.87 11.18 0.57
N PHE A 286 -20.56 11.42 0.38
CA PHE A 286 -20.04 11.81 -0.94
C PHE A 286 -20.23 10.68 -1.96
N PHE A 287 -19.87 9.44 -1.63
CA PHE A 287 -19.97 8.33 -2.57
C PHE A 287 -21.41 7.80 -2.74
N ASP A 288 -22.22 7.85 -1.68
CA ASP A 288 -23.61 7.43 -1.71
C ASP A 288 -24.48 8.40 -2.52
N VAL A 289 -24.34 9.70 -2.29
CA VAL A 289 -25.20 10.73 -2.90
C VAL A 289 -24.69 11.18 -4.26
N ILE A 290 -23.38 11.46 -4.39
CA ILE A 290 -22.83 12.06 -5.61
C ILE A 290 -22.48 10.98 -6.63
N MET A 291 -21.85 9.88 -6.20
CA MET A 291 -21.48 8.78 -7.09
C MET A 291 -22.58 7.72 -7.25
N ARG A 292 -23.75 7.89 -6.62
CA ARG A 292 -24.90 6.96 -6.66
C ARG A 292 -24.51 5.52 -6.31
N LYS A 293 -23.62 5.34 -5.34
CA LYS A 293 -23.03 4.02 -4.98
C LYS A 293 -22.31 3.32 -6.14
N LYS A 294 -21.97 4.01 -7.24
CA LYS A 294 -21.37 3.38 -8.42
C LYS A 294 -19.87 3.19 -8.34
N LEU A 295 -19.18 4.03 -7.57
CA LEU A 295 -17.74 4.03 -7.41
C LEU A 295 -17.43 4.30 -5.94
N SER A 296 -16.48 3.57 -5.38
CA SER A 296 -15.93 3.85 -4.05
C SER A 296 -14.67 4.71 -4.17
N GLY A 297 -14.17 5.25 -3.06
CA GLY A 297 -12.85 5.88 -3.04
C GLY A 297 -11.73 4.87 -3.31
N HIS A 298 -11.95 3.59 -3.02
CA HIS A 298 -11.04 2.49 -3.40
C HIS A 298 -11.00 2.29 -4.93
N THR A 299 -12.13 2.35 -5.61
CA THR A 299 -12.16 2.29 -7.07
C THR A 299 -11.36 3.45 -7.69
N LEU A 300 -11.56 4.67 -7.17
CA LEU A 300 -10.87 5.86 -7.67
C LEU A 300 -9.37 5.86 -7.32
N LYS A 301 -8.98 5.36 -6.14
CA LYS A 301 -7.57 5.26 -5.76
C LYS A 301 -6.83 4.30 -6.70
N HIS A 302 -7.43 3.18 -7.10
CA HIS A 302 -6.80 2.22 -8.01
C HIS A 302 -6.52 2.88 -9.36
N ILE A 303 -7.52 3.56 -9.93
CA ILE A 303 -7.37 4.27 -11.21
C ILE A 303 -6.28 5.34 -11.11
N ALA A 304 -6.31 6.19 -10.08
CA ALA A 304 -5.34 7.26 -9.90
C ALA A 304 -3.90 6.72 -9.73
N ALA A 305 -3.71 5.69 -8.88
CA ALA A 305 -2.41 5.06 -8.67
C ALA A 305 -1.93 4.30 -9.92
N GLY A 306 -2.83 3.67 -10.67
CA GLY A 306 -2.55 2.99 -11.93
C GLY A 306 -2.04 3.96 -13.00
N VAL A 307 -2.79 5.04 -13.21
CA VAL A 307 -2.47 6.09 -14.19
C VAL A 307 -1.20 6.85 -13.81
N ALA A 308 -0.90 7.01 -12.51
CA ALA A 308 0.34 7.64 -12.04
C ALA A 308 1.58 7.03 -12.71
N VAL A 309 1.60 5.70 -12.84
CA VAL A 309 2.74 4.94 -13.37
C VAL A 309 2.92 5.10 -14.87
N LEU A 310 1.91 5.55 -15.63
CA LEU A 310 2.07 5.83 -17.07
C LEU A 310 3.15 6.88 -17.33
N SER A 311 3.35 7.85 -16.43
CA SER A 311 4.43 8.83 -16.58
C SER A 311 5.83 8.19 -16.48
N LEU A 312 5.99 7.10 -15.71
CA LEU A 312 7.22 6.33 -15.65
C LEU A 312 7.40 5.44 -16.90
N VAL A 313 6.31 4.94 -17.48
CA VAL A 313 6.35 4.24 -18.77
C VAL A 313 6.83 5.19 -19.87
N VAL A 314 6.28 6.40 -19.94
CA VAL A 314 6.71 7.43 -20.90
C VAL A 314 8.16 7.83 -20.68
N TYR A 315 8.63 7.89 -19.43
CA TYR A 315 10.05 8.06 -19.16
C TYR A 315 10.87 6.98 -19.88
N ILE A 316 10.57 5.70 -19.67
CA ILE A 316 11.33 4.58 -20.25
C ILE A 316 11.37 4.64 -21.77
N THR A 317 10.29 5.05 -22.43
CA THR A 317 10.25 5.20 -23.90
C THR A 317 11.16 6.32 -24.42
N ASN A 318 11.55 7.27 -23.55
CA ASN A 318 12.38 8.44 -23.88
C ASN A 318 13.81 8.34 -23.33
N VAL A 319 14.24 7.19 -22.78
CA VAL A 319 15.59 6.97 -22.20
C VAL A 319 16.71 6.89 -23.27
N GLN A 320 16.41 7.18 -24.54
CA GLN A 320 17.38 7.12 -25.64
C GLN A 320 18.57 8.07 -25.46
#